data_AF-A0A1H1Y054-F1
#
_entry.id   AF-A0A1H1Y054-F1
#
_cell.length_a   1.000
_cell.length_b   1.000
_cell.length_c   1.000
_cell.angle_alpha   90.00
_cell.angle_beta   90.00
_cell.angle_gamma   90.00
#
_symmetry.space_group_name_H-M   'P 1'
#
loop_
_entity.id
_entity.type
_entity.pdbx_description
1 polymer ?
#
loop_
_entity_poly.entity_id
_entity_poly.type
_entity_poly.pdbx_seq_one_letter_code
_entity_poly.pdbx_strand_id
1 'polypeptide(L)'
;MKSRFVLLGFGLLIATGANAEGMEERLRTQLRSTTQQLQALQSQQAQASAAQLAAQNEAKAAQAQIKQLTAQLAKAQGIAEQLAGQQQSLHSQAQAQVAASVEQTGKFKKAYDDLLVMARGKEAERARLEAQLSERDTQVQQCSAKNQQMYGVAKQILTAYENIDVAEVMKIRQPFAGSARVKFDELAQGFGDDLYKTQFDAPQAARAH
;
A
#
# COMPACT_ATOMS: atom_id res chain seq x y z
N MET A 1 -29.22 59.13 56.74
CA MET A 1 -28.39 60.11 57.48
C MET A 1 -29.21 61.36 57.71
N LYS A 2 -29.20 61.86 58.95
CA LYS A 2 -29.97 63.00 59.45
C LYS A 2 -29.45 64.30 58.83
N SER A 3 -30.33 65.20 58.40
CA SER A 3 -29.94 66.58 58.13
C SER A 3 -30.80 67.52 58.95
N ARG A 4 -30.15 68.14 59.94
CA ARG A 4 -30.64 69.28 60.72
C ARG A 4 -30.38 70.52 59.89
N PHE A 5 -31.37 71.39 59.72
CA PHE A 5 -31.08 72.79 59.43
C PHE A 5 -31.93 73.70 60.32
N VAL A 6 -31.20 74.69 60.83
CA VAL A 6 -31.50 75.59 61.92
C VAL A 6 -32.51 76.66 61.49
N LEU A 7 -33.40 76.98 62.42
CA LEU A 7 -34.41 78.02 62.35
C LEU A 7 -33.80 79.40 62.70
N LEU A 8 -34.22 80.41 61.93
CA LEU A 8 -34.65 81.76 62.31
C LEU A 8 -33.67 82.83 62.84
N GLY A 9 -33.87 84.05 62.29
CA GLY A 9 -33.62 85.29 63.04
C GLY A 9 -33.46 86.58 62.23
N PHE A 10 -34.51 87.08 61.56
CA PHE A 10 -34.58 88.51 61.19
C PHE A 10 -36.01 89.02 61.29
N GLY A 11 -36.14 90.26 61.78
CA GLY A 11 -37.24 91.14 61.39
C GLY A 11 -38.37 91.31 62.40
N LEU A 12 -38.21 92.35 63.22
CA LEU A 12 -39.20 92.93 64.11
C LEU A 12 -40.12 93.91 63.33
N LEU A 13 -41.38 93.97 63.75
CA LEU A 13 -42.37 95.07 63.64
C LEU A 13 -43.09 95.38 62.30
N ILE A 14 -44.28 94.78 62.19
CA ILE A 14 -45.63 95.40 62.03
C ILE A 14 -45.72 96.72 61.23
N ALA A 15 -46.38 96.63 60.08
CA ALA A 15 -47.30 97.67 59.61
C ALA A 15 -48.49 97.01 58.88
N THR A 16 -49.68 97.37 59.36
CA THR A 16 -51.03 97.02 58.90
C THR A 16 -51.39 97.70 57.57
N GLY A 17 -52.02 96.95 56.66
CA GLY A 17 -52.74 97.51 55.51
C GLY A 17 -52.58 96.65 54.24
N ALA A 18 -53.71 96.32 53.59
CA ALA A 18 -53.83 95.59 52.32
C ALA A 18 -53.54 94.07 52.36
N ASN A 19 -54.32 93.33 53.17
CA ASN A 19 -54.42 91.87 53.10
C ASN A 19 -55.72 91.47 52.38
N ALA A 20 -55.67 91.30 51.05
CA ALA A 20 -56.64 90.48 50.29
C ALA A 20 -56.18 90.21 48.84
N GLU A 21 -55.77 91.23 48.08
CA GLU A 21 -55.52 91.10 46.63
C GLU A 21 -54.20 90.38 46.26
N GLY A 22 -53.13 90.51 47.05
CA GLY A 22 -51.83 89.87 46.75
C GLY A 22 -51.71 88.39 47.12
N MET A 23 -52.54 87.89 48.04
CA MET A 23 -52.55 86.48 48.45
C MET A 23 -53.32 85.62 47.45
N GLU A 24 -54.42 86.14 46.90
CA GLU A 24 -55.21 85.47 45.86
C GLU A 24 -54.43 85.35 44.54
N GLU A 25 -53.70 86.40 44.15
CA GLU A 25 -52.84 86.41 42.95
C GLU A 25 -51.68 85.39 43.08
N ARG A 26 -51.05 85.29 44.26
CA ARG A 26 -50.05 84.25 44.57
C ARG A 26 -50.64 82.84 44.55
N LEU A 27 -51.81 82.65 45.15
CA LEU A 27 -52.52 81.36 45.13
C LEU A 27 -52.86 80.94 43.70
N ARG A 28 -53.35 81.86 42.86
CA ARG A 28 -53.60 81.59 41.43
C ARG A 28 -52.32 81.23 40.67
N THR A 29 -51.23 81.94 40.93
CA THR A 29 -49.93 81.67 40.28
C THR A 29 -49.36 80.33 40.72
N GLN A 30 -49.49 79.99 42.00
CA GLN A 30 -49.08 78.72 42.58
C GLN A 30 -49.97 77.56 42.07
N LEU A 31 -51.26 77.80 41.86
CA LEU A 31 -52.18 76.82 41.27
C LEU A 31 -51.88 76.60 39.78
N ARG A 32 -51.59 77.65 39.00
CA ARG A 32 -51.13 77.50 37.60
C ARG A 32 -49.80 76.76 37.50
N SER A 33 -48.84 77.09 38.39
CA SER A 33 -47.54 76.42 38.47
C SER A 33 -47.68 74.93 38.82
N THR A 34 -48.52 74.59 39.81
CA THR A 34 -48.78 73.20 40.18
C THR A 34 -49.54 72.44 39.10
N THR A 35 -50.48 73.07 38.38
CA THR A 35 -51.14 72.47 37.20
C THR A 35 -50.14 72.22 36.06
N GLN A 36 -49.23 73.14 35.79
CA GLN A 36 -48.15 72.95 34.80
C GLN A 36 -47.20 71.82 35.22
N GLN A 37 -46.84 71.74 36.50
CA GLN A 37 -46.03 70.63 37.03
C GLN A 37 -46.75 69.28 36.93
N LEU A 38 -48.05 69.23 37.22
CA LEU A 38 -48.87 68.02 37.05
C LEU A 38 -48.92 67.59 35.59
N GLN A 39 -49.13 68.52 34.66
CA GLN A 39 -49.16 68.23 33.23
C GLN A 39 -47.79 67.75 32.72
N ALA A 40 -46.70 68.35 33.21
CA ALA A 40 -45.33 67.91 32.91
C ALA A 40 -45.04 66.51 33.47
N LEU A 41 -45.39 66.23 34.73
CA LEU A 41 -45.24 64.91 35.34
C LEU A 41 -46.09 63.85 34.63
N GLN A 42 -47.31 64.18 34.22
CA GLN A 42 -48.20 63.27 33.50
C GLN A 42 -47.65 62.94 32.10
N SER A 43 -47.10 63.92 31.40
CA SER A 43 -46.37 63.70 30.14
C SER A 43 -45.13 62.83 30.36
N GLN A 44 -44.37 63.09 31.42
CA GLN A 44 -43.14 62.35 31.75
C GLN A 44 -43.45 60.90 32.13
N GLN A 45 -44.55 60.65 32.85
CA GLN A 45 -45.05 59.31 33.16
C GLN A 45 -45.50 58.56 31.89
N ALA A 46 -46.23 59.23 30.99
CA ALA A 46 -46.62 58.65 29.72
C ALA A 46 -45.38 58.27 28.88
N GLN A 47 -44.37 59.15 28.83
CA GLN A 47 -43.14 58.92 28.08
C GLN A 47 -42.28 57.80 28.70
N ALA A 48 -42.19 57.74 30.03
CA ALA A 48 -41.53 56.64 30.73
C ALA A 48 -42.24 55.29 30.51
N SER A 49 -43.58 55.28 30.52
CA SER A 49 -44.36 54.07 30.26
C SER A 49 -44.18 53.56 28.81
N ALA A 50 -44.12 54.48 27.84
CA ALA A 50 -43.84 54.15 26.45
C ALA A 50 -42.41 53.62 26.27
N ALA A 51 -41.42 54.24 26.90
CA ALA A 51 -40.03 53.77 26.90
C ALA A 51 -39.89 52.38 27.53
N GLN A 52 -40.59 52.11 28.64
CA GLN A 52 -40.58 50.80 29.29
C GLN A 52 -41.23 49.72 28.42
N LEU A 53 -42.30 50.04 27.69
CA LEU A 53 -42.92 49.12 26.74
C LEU A 53 -42.01 48.84 25.55
N ALA A 54 -41.35 49.86 25.01
CA ALA A 54 -40.37 49.72 23.93
C ALA A 54 -39.19 48.82 24.37
N ALA A 55 -38.61 49.08 25.55
CA ALA A 55 -37.52 48.27 26.10
C ALA A 55 -37.95 46.81 26.37
N GLN A 56 -39.18 46.58 26.85
CA GLN A 56 -39.71 45.21 27.00
C GLN A 56 -39.88 44.50 25.66
N ASN A 57 -40.34 45.21 24.62
CA ASN A 57 -40.50 44.64 23.29
C ASN A 57 -39.14 44.30 22.66
N GLU A 58 -38.15 45.18 22.81
CA GLU A 58 -36.77 44.92 22.38
C GLU A 58 -36.13 43.75 23.13
N ALA A 59 -36.32 43.66 24.45
CA ALA A 59 -35.82 42.54 25.26
C ALA A 59 -36.45 41.21 24.81
N LYS A 60 -37.75 41.18 24.52
CA LYS A 60 -38.43 39.99 23.97
C LYS A 60 -37.91 39.61 22.59
N ALA A 61 -37.70 40.60 21.72
CA ALA A 61 -37.15 40.37 20.37
C ALA A 61 -35.72 39.83 20.43
N ALA A 62 -34.86 40.42 21.27
CA ALA A 62 -33.50 39.93 21.50
C ALA A 62 -33.50 38.51 22.08
N GLN A 63 -34.38 38.21 23.04
CA GLN A 63 -34.49 36.87 23.62
C GLN A 63 -34.97 35.83 22.60
N ALA A 64 -35.86 36.21 21.68
CA ALA A 64 -36.26 35.36 20.56
C ALA A 64 -35.09 35.10 19.58
N GLN A 65 -34.32 36.13 19.24
CA GLN A 65 -33.13 35.99 18.39
C GLN A 65 -32.06 35.10 19.04
N ILE A 66 -31.79 35.26 20.33
CA ILE A 66 -30.85 34.40 21.07
C ILE A 66 -31.30 32.94 20.98
N LYS A 67 -32.58 32.65 21.27
CA LYS A 67 -33.11 31.27 21.16
C LYS A 67 -32.95 30.71 19.75
N GLN A 68 -33.24 31.50 18.71
CA GLN A 68 -33.08 31.08 17.33
C GLN A 68 -31.62 30.80 16.98
N LEU A 69 -30.70 31.70 17.33
CA LEU A 69 -29.28 31.54 17.07
C LEU A 69 -28.68 30.35 17.83
N THR A 70 -29.07 30.14 19.09
CA THR A 70 -28.67 28.96 19.87
C THR A 70 -29.15 27.66 19.22
N ALA A 71 -30.40 27.63 18.72
CA ALA A 71 -30.92 26.47 17.99
C ALA A 71 -30.17 26.21 16.67
N GLN A 72 -29.83 27.26 15.93
CA GLN A 72 -29.02 27.13 14.71
C GLN A 72 -27.60 26.65 14.99
N LEU A 73 -26.97 27.15 16.06
CA LEU A 73 -25.63 26.75 16.48
C LEU A 73 -25.63 25.27 16.88
N ALA A 74 -26.57 24.82 17.70
CA ALA A 74 -26.71 23.41 18.07
C ALA A 74 -26.91 22.51 16.83
N LYS A 75 -27.71 22.95 15.86
CA LYS A 75 -27.89 22.22 14.59
C LYS A 75 -26.59 22.17 13.78
N ALA A 76 -25.87 23.28 13.68
CA ALA A 76 -24.61 23.34 12.95
C ALA A 76 -23.52 22.47 13.60
N GLN A 77 -23.45 22.45 14.94
CA GLN A 77 -22.56 21.56 15.68
C GLN A 77 -22.88 20.09 15.43
N GLY A 78 -24.15 19.69 15.48
CA GLY A 78 -24.53 18.30 15.17
C GLY A 78 -24.18 17.87 13.74
N ILE A 79 -24.34 18.76 12.76
CA ILE A 79 -23.93 18.50 11.38
C ILE A 79 -22.40 18.38 11.28
N ALA A 80 -21.65 19.26 11.95
CA ALA A 80 -20.20 19.24 11.94
C ALA A 80 -19.64 17.95 12.56
N GLU A 81 -20.21 17.49 13.68
CA GLU A 81 -19.83 16.22 14.31
C GLU A 81 -20.14 15.02 13.41
N GLN A 82 -21.32 15.00 12.78
CA GLN A 82 -21.68 13.94 11.84
C GLN A 82 -20.75 13.91 10.63
N LEU A 83 -20.39 15.07 10.09
CA LEU A 83 -19.46 15.18 8.96
C LEU A 83 -18.04 14.75 9.35
N ALA A 84 -17.57 15.15 10.53
CA ALA A 84 -16.28 14.70 11.06
C ALA A 84 -16.25 13.18 11.25
N GLY A 85 -17.34 12.59 11.78
CA GLY A 85 -17.49 11.15 11.90
C GLY A 85 -17.48 10.43 10.55
N GLN A 86 -18.21 10.94 9.56
CA GLN A 86 -18.17 10.41 8.19
C GLN A 86 -16.77 10.51 7.59
N GLN A 87 -16.11 11.66 7.69
CA GLN A 87 -14.77 11.86 7.15
C GLN A 87 -13.77 10.87 7.77
N GLN A 88 -13.81 10.68 9.09
CA GLN A 88 -12.95 9.72 9.77
C GLN A 88 -13.24 8.29 9.31
N SER A 89 -14.51 7.92 9.17
CA SER A 89 -14.90 6.59 8.69
C SER A 89 -14.43 6.34 7.25
N LEU A 90 -14.60 7.31 6.36
CA LEU A 90 -14.14 7.25 4.96
C LEU A 90 -12.62 7.15 4.90
N HIS A 91 -11.92 7.92 5.71
CA HIS A 91 -10.45 7.87 5.75
C HIS A 91 -9.96 6.50 6.23
N SER A 92 -10.59 5.93 7.25
CA SER A 92 -10.25 4.59 7.75
C SER A 92 -10.54 3.49 6.72
N GLN A 93 -11.66 3.57 5.99
CA GLN A 93 -12.01 2.63 4.93
C GLN A 93 -11.05 2.74 3.75
N ALA A 94 -10.71 3.97 3.33
CA ALA A 94 -9.74 4.19 2.28
C ALA A 94 -8.35 3.63 2.64
N GLN A 95 -7.89 3.84 3.88
CA GLN A 95 -6.64 3.26 4.37
C GLN A 95 -6.68 1.73 4.39
N ALA A 96 -7.77 1.14 4.88
CA ALA A 96 -7.95 -0.31 4.89
C ALA A 96 -7.97 -0.89 3.47
N GLN A 97 -8.63 -0.22 2.53
CA GLN A 97 -8.68 -0.65 1.13
C GLN A 97 -7.31 -0.56 0.45
N VAL A 98 -6.56 0.52 0.70
CA VAL A 98 -5.19 0.67 0.18
C VAL A 98 -4.28 -0.43 0.77
N ALA A 99 -4.35 -0.67 2.09
CA ALA A 99 -3.56 -1.72 2.73
C ALA A 99 -3.88 -3.11 2.15
N ALA A 100 -5.16 -3.44 2.00
CA ALA A 100 -5.59 -4.70 1.38
C ALA A 100 -5.12 -4.83 -0.08
N SER A 101 -5.21 -3.76 -0.86
CA SER A 101 -4.75 -3.72 -2.25
C SER A 101 -3.23 -3.91 -2.36
N VAL A 102 -2.46 -3.28 -1.48
CA VAL A 102 -1.01 -3.44 -1.41
C VAL A 102 -0.63 -4.86 -1.03
N GLU A 103 -1.31 -5.44 -0.02
CA GLU A 103 -1.09 -6.84 0.38
C GLU A 103 -1.38 -7.81 -0.77
N GLN A 104 -2.50 -7.64 -1.47
CA GLN A 104 -2.88 -8.48 -2.60
C GLN A 104 -1.88 -8.35 -3.76
N THR A 105 -1.44 -7.13 -4.08
CA THR A 105 -0.42 -6.89 -5.09
C THR A 105 0.91 -7.55 -4.71
N GLY A 106 1.29 -7.48 -3.44
CA GLY A 106 2.47 -8.15 -2.89
C GLY A 106 2.39 -9.68 -3.03
N LYS A 107 1.23 -10.28 -2.74
CA LYS A 107 1.00 -11.72 -2.94
C LYS A 107 1.15 -12.14 -4.40
N PHE A 108 0.57 -11.38 -5.34
CA PHE A 108 0.69 -11.69 -6.76
C PHE A 108 2.13 -11.54 -7.26
N LYS A 109 2.84 -10.48 -6.84
CA LYS A 109 4.25 -10.30 -7.19
C LYS A 109 5.09 -11.47 -6.71
N LYS A 110 4.93 -11.88 -5.45
CA LYS A 110 5.66 -13.02 -4.89
C LYS A 110 5.35 -14.32 -5.63
N ALA A 111 4.07 -14.61 -5.88
CA ALA A 111 3.67 -15.80 -6.61
C ALA A 111 4.24 -15.82 -8.05
N TYR A 112 4.28 -14.66 -8.70
CA TYR A 112 4.89 -14.51 -10.02
C TYR A 112 6.41 -14.75 -9.98
N ASP A 113 7.12 -14.17 -9.00
CA ASP A 113 8.55 -14.37 -8.83
C ASP A 113 8.89 -15.85 -8.54
N ASP A 114 8.11 -16.52 -7.69
CA ASP A 114 8.25 -17.96 -7.40
C ASP A 114 8.02 -18.82 -8.66
N LEU A 115 6.99 -18.49 -9.46
CA LEU A 115 6.73 -19.13 -10.76
C LEU A 115 7.88 -18.93 -11.74
N LEU A 116 8.46 -17.73 -11.80
CA LEU A 116 9.57 -17.42 -12.69
C LEU A 116 10.83 -18.21 -12.30
N VAL A 117 11.12 -18.33 -11.01
CA VAL A 117 12.22 -19.17 -10.50
C VAL A 117 11.98 -20.64 -10.87
N MET A 118 10.76 -21.15 -10.65
CA MET A 118 10.41 -22.53 -11.00
C MET A 118 10.55 -22.78 -12.51
N ALA A 119 10.07 -21.85 -13.35
CA ALA A 119 10.15 -21.97 -14.79
C ALA A 119 11.60 -22.00 -15.28
N ARG A 120 12.46 -21.11 -14.75
CA ARG A 120 13.90 -21.10 -15.06
C ARG A 120 14.59 -22.38 -14.59
N GLY A 121 14.24 -22.88 -13.41
CA GLY A 121 14.75 -24.16 -12.89
C GLY A 121 14.39 -25.33 -13.81
N LYS A 122 13.13 -25.42 -14.23
CA LYS A 122 12.68 -26.47 -15.17
C LYS A 122 13.35 -26.37 -16.53
N GLU A 123 13.54 -25.15 -17.05
CA GLU A 123 14.22 -24.94 -18.32
C GLU A 123 15.70 -25.36 -18.25
N ALA A 124 16.40 -25.03 -17.15
CA ALA A 124 17.77 -25.46 -16.92
C ALA A 124 17.89 -26.99 -16.82
N GLU A 125 16.98 -27.64 -16.09
CA GLU A 125 16.93 -29.11 -16.01
C GLU A 125 16.63 -29.74 -17.37
N ARG A 126 15.70 -29.16 -18.16
CA ARG A 126 15.42 -29.64 -19.52
C ARG A 126 16.67 -29.56 -20.39
N ALA A 127 17.36 -28.42 -20.42
CA ALA A 127 18.57 -28.23 -21.20
C ALA A 127 19.69 -29.20 -20.78
N ARG A 128 19.84 -29.45 -19.47
CA ARG A 128 20.78 -30.44 -18.94
C ARG A 128 20.44 -31.85 -19.41
N LEU A 129 19.18 -32.26 -19.29
CA LEU A 129 18.73 -33.59 -19.70
C LEU A 129 18.87 -33.79 -21.21
N GLU A 130 18.56 -32.77 -22.01
CA GLU A 130 18.73 -32.78 -23.46
C GLU A 130 20.20 -32.93 -23.86
N ALA A 131 21.10 -32.21 -23.19
CA ALA A 131 22.54 -32.36 -23.40
C ALA A 131 23.03 -33.77 -23.02
N GLN A 132 22.58 -34.32 -21.90
CA GLN A 132 22.92 -35.68 -21.48
C GLN A 132 22.40 -36.73 -22.47
N LEU A 133 21.17 -36.55 -22.97
CA LEU A 133 20.56 -37.46 -23.95
C LEU A 133 21.32 -37.43 -25.28
N SER A 134 21.66 -36.23 -25.77
CA SER A 134 22.49 -36.06 -26.98
C SER A 134 23.88 -36.70 -26.83
N GLU A 135 24.50 -36.57 -25.66
CA GLU A 135 25.78 -37.22 -25.37
C GLU A 135 25.64 -38.74 -25.37
N ARG A 136 24.60 -39.29 -24.73
CA ARG A 136 24.33 -40.74 -24.73
C ARG A 136 24.05 -41.27 -26.12
N ASP A 137 23.25 -40.56 -26.93
CA ASP A 137 22.97 -40.96 -28.31
C ASP A 137 24.26 -40.99 -29.14
N THR A 138 25.13 -40.00 -28.97
CA THR A 138 26.45 -39.96 -29.62
C THR A 138 27.29 -41.17 -29.20
N GLN A 139 27.31 -41.50 -27.91
CA GLN A 139 28.05 -42.66 -27.40
C GLN A 139 27.49 -43.98 -27.96
N VAL A 140 26.17 -44.12 -28.06
CA VAL A 140 25.52 -45.31 -28.66
C VAL A 140 25.87 -45.44 -30.13
N GLN A 141 25.84 -44.34 -30.89
CA GLN A 141 26.22 -44.34 -32.31
C GLN A 141 27.69 -44.74 -32.50
N GLN A 142 28.59 -44.18 -31.70
CA GLN A 142 30.02 -44.54 -31.74
C GLN A 142 30.26 -46.01 -31.38
N CYS A 143 29.62 -46.49 -30.31
CA CYS A 143 29.68 -47.90 -29.91
C CYS A 143 29.17 -48.82 -31.03
N SER A 144 28.03 -48.49 -31.65
CA SER A 144 27.49 -49.25 -32.78
C SER A 144 28.45 -49.28 -33.96
N ALA A 145 29.04 -48.14 -34.33
CA ALA A 145 30.01 -48.07 -35.43
C ALA A 145 31.27 -48.90 -35.12
N LYS A 146 31.80 -48.80 -33.91
CA LYS A 146 32.96 -49.58 -33.43
C LYS A 146 32.67 -51.08 -33.41
N ASN A 147 31.48 -51.49 -32.97
CA ASN A 147 31.05 -52.89 -33.01
C ASN A 147 30.98 -53.43 -34.45
N GLN A 148 30.45 -52.64 -35.39
CA GLN A 148 30.43 -53.01 -36.80
C GLN A 148 31.85 -53.17 -37.37
N GLN A 149 32.77 -52.25 -37.04
CA GLN A 149 34.16 -52.35 -37.45
C GLN A 149 34.85 -53.59 -36.86
N MET A 150 34.67 -53.85 -35.56
CA MET A 150 35.21 -55.02 -34.86
C MET A 150 34.73 -56.32 -35.52
N TYR A 151 33.45 -56.39 -35.90
CA TYR A 151 32.91 -57.55 -36.60
C TYR A 151 33.52 -57.71 -38.01
N GLY A 152 33.84 -56.62 -38.69
CA GLY A 152 34.61 -56.63 -39.94
C GLY A 152 36.01 -57.21 -39.77
N VAL A 153 36.76 -56.76 -38.75
CA VAL A 153 38.09 -57.30 -38.42
C VAL A 153 38.00 -58.78 -38.05
N ALA A 154 37.00 -59.18 -37.25
CA ALA A 154 36.77 -60.58 -36.89
C ALA A 154 36.52 -61.46 -38.12
N LYS A 155 35.76 -60.98 -39.12
CA LYS A 155 35.60 -61.67 -40.40
C LYS A 155 36.91 -61.80 -41.18
N GLN A 156 37.73 -60.74 -41.21
CA GLN A 156 39.03 -60.80 -41.87
C GLN A 156 39.96 -61.83 -41.20
N ILE A 157 39.95 -61.91 -39.87
CA ILE A 157 40.68 -62.95 -39.11
C ILE A 157 40.20 -64.35 -39.51
N LEU A 158 38.87 -64.55 -39.57
CA LEU A 158 38.30 -65.85 -39.97
C LEU A 158 38.68 -66.21 -41.41
N THR A 159 38.52 -65.29 -42.37
CA THR A 159 38.95 -65.49 -43.76
C THR A 159 40.45 -65.77 -43.87
N ALA A 160 41.28 -65.08 -43.08
CA ALA A 160 42.72 -65.35 -43.06
C ALA A 160 43.01 -66.77 -42.55
N TYR A 161 42.31 -67.23 -41.52
CA TYR A 161 42.43 -68.61 -41.02
C TYR A 161 41.97 -69.65 -42.05
N GLU A 162 40.84 -69.41 -42.72
CA GLU A 162 40.30 -70.30 -43.76
C GLU A 162 41.23 -70.45 -44.98
N ASN A 163 41.98 -69.40 -45.32
CA ASN A 163 42.89 -69.40 -46.46
C ASN A 163 44.29 -69.96 -46.14
N ILE A 164 44.58 -70.33 -44.88
CA ILE A 164 45.84 -70.99 -44.54
C ILE A 164 45.80 -72.43 -45.10
N ASP A 165 46.54 -72.65 -46.18
CA ASP A 165 46.66 -73.97 -46.82
C ASP A 165 47.64 -74.87 -46.05
N VAL A 166 47.46 -76.19 -46.16
CA VAL A 166 48.33 -77.23 -45.56
C VAL A 166 49.78 -77.06 -46.01
N ALA A 167 50.01 -76.60 -47.25
CA ALA A 167 51.33 -76.27 -47.77
C ALA A 167 52.00 -75.11 -47.02
N GLU A 168 51.22 -74.15 -46.51
CA GLU A 168 51.71 -72.99 -45.77
C GLU A 168 52.06 -73.37 -44.32
N VAL A 169 51.25 -74.21 -43.69
CA VAL A 169 51.56 -74.81 -42.38
C VAL A 169 52.85 -75.64 -42.42
N MET A 170 53.08 -76.38 -43.51
CA MET A 170 54.32 -77.15 -43.69
C MET A 170 55.56 -76.25 -43.84
N LYS A 171 55.44 -75.09 -44.52
CA LYS A 171 56.53 -74.10 -44.63
C LYS A 171 56.91 -73.54 -43.25
N ILE A 172 55.94 -73.17 -42.41
CA ILE A 172 56.19 -72.61 -41.06
C ILE A 172 57.00 -73.57 -40.15
N ARG A 173 56.80 -74.88 -40.33
CA ARG A 173 57.46 -75.93 -39.52
C ARG A 173 58.89 -76.27 -39.95
N GLN A 174 59.39 -75.74 -41.07
CA GLN A 174 60.76 -76.00 -41.49
C GLN A 174 61.78 -75.14 -40.72
N PRO A 175 62.96 -75.69 -40.37
CA PRO A 175 63.96 -75.02 -39.53
C PRO A 175 64.56 -73.73 -40.13
N PHE A 176 64.35 -73.45 -41.42
CA PHE A 176 64.86 -72.25 -42.11
C PHE A 176 63.77 -71.29 -42.62
N ALA A 177 62.50 -71.49 -42.24
CA ALA A 177 61.37 -70.68 -42.69
C ALA A 177 61.16 -69.38 -41.89
N GLY A 178 62.24 -68.72 -41.48
CA GLY A 178 62.20 -67.51 -40.66
C GLY A 178 61.33 -66.40 -41.27
N SER A 179 61.40 -66.22 -42.59
CA SER A 179 60.58 -65.24 -43.31
C SER A 179 59.08 -65.56 -43.33
N ALA A 180 58.69 -66.84 -43.29
CA ALA A 180 57.29 -67.22 -43.19
C ALA A 180 56.75 -66.92 -41.79
N ARG A 181 57.52 -67.23 -40.73
CA ARG A 181 57.14 -66.94 -39.34
C ARG A 181 56.94 -65.45 -39.09
N VAL A 182 57.87 -64.60 -39.56
CA VAL A 182 57.76 -63.14 -39.43
C VAL A 182 56.48 -62.62 -40.09
N LYS A 183 56.11 -63.11 -41.29
CA LYS A 183 54.86 -62.70 -41.96
C LYS A 183 53.62 -63.08 -41.16
N PHE A 184 53.61 -64.23 -40.49
CA PHE A 184 52.52 -64.63 -39.61
C PHE A 184 52.43 -63.74 -38.37
N ASP A 185 53.57 -63.39 -37.77
CA ASP A 185 53.63 -62.49 -36.61
C ASP A 185 53.17 -61.08 -36.99
N GLU A 186 53.59 -60.55 -38.15
CA GLU A 186 53.14 -59.25 -38.69
C GLU A 186 51.63 -59.22 -38.93
N LEU A 187 51.06 -60.31 -39.47
CA LEU A 187 49.62 -60.43 -39.71
C LEU A 187 48.82 -60.52 -38.40
N ALA A 188 49.33 -61.26 -37.41
CA ALA A 188 48.75 -61.32 -36.07
C ALA A 188 48.80 -59.95 -35.36
N GLN A 189 49.91 -59.22 -35.47
CA GLN A 189 50.05 -57.86 -34.95
C GLN A 189 49.09 -56.89 -35.64
N GLY A 190 48.97 -56.94 -36.96
CA GLY A 190 48.03 -56.09 -37.70
C GLY A 190 46.58 -56.28 -37.26
N PHE A 191 46.14 -57.52 -37.06
CA PHE A 191 44.81 -57.80 -36.51
C PHE A 191 44.65 -57.35 -35.05
N GLY A 192 45.69 -57.51 -34.23
CA GLY A 192 45.71 -56.99 -32.87
C GLY A 192 45.53 -55.47 -32.82
N ASP A 193 46.26 -54.75 -33.67
CA ASP A 193 46.17 -53.29 -33.80
C ASP A 193 44.79 -52.84 -34.29
N ASP A 194 44.22 -53.55 -35.26
CA ASP A 194 42.90 -53.20 -35.79
C ASP A 194 41.78 -53.49 -34.77
N LEU A 195 41.85 -54.61 -34.05
CA LEU A 195 40.94 -54.86 -32.92
C LEU A 195 41.07 -53.79 -31.84
N TYR A 196 42.30 -53.40 -31.49
CA TYR A 196 42.55 -52.34 -30.51
C TYR A 196 41.94 -51.00 -30.93
N LYS A 197 42.08 -50.61 -32.21
CA LYS A 197 41.43 -49.40 -32.75
C LYS A 197 39.90 -49.45 -32.71
N THR A 198 39.30 -50.64 -32.72
CA THR A 198 37.83 -50.81 -32.65
C THR A 198 37.29 -50.82 -31.23
N GLN A 199 38.15 -50.77 -30.21
CA GLN A 199 37.68 -50.67 -28.83
C GLN A 199 36.97 -49.33 -28.59
N PHE A 200 35.78 -49.39 -27.99
CA PHE A 200 35.07 -48.22 -27.51
C PHE A 200 35.34 -48.06 -26.01
N ASP A 201 35.98 -46.96 -25.63
CA ASP A 201 36.14 -46.57 -24.22
C ASP A 201 35.10 -45.50 -23.89
N ALA A 202 34.06 -45.90 -23.15
CA ALA A 202 33.05 -44.96 -22.72
C ALA A 202 33.63 -44.06 -21.62
N PRO A 203 33.56 -42.72 -21.72
CA PRO A 203 34.04 -41.86 -20.67
C PRO A 203 33.31 -42.19 -19.36
N GLN A 204 34.08 -42.49 -18.31
CA GLN A 204 33.64 -43.01 -17.01
C GLN A 204 32.75 -42.03 -16.21
N ALA A 205 32.46 -40.85 -16.75
CA ALA A 205 31.60 -39.84 -16.14
C ALA A 205 30.17 -40.33 -15.85
N ALA A 206 29.71 -41.43 -16.48
CA ALA A 206 28.40 -42.02 -16.24
C ALA A 206 28.29 -42.90 -14.96
N ARG A 207 29.40 -43.17 -14.24
CA ARG A 207 29.38 -44.01 -13.02
C ARG A 207 29.41 -43.23 -11.71
N ALA A 208 29.47 -41.90 -11.75
CA ALA A 208 29.49 -41.05 -10.56
C ALA A 208 28.16 -40.31 -10.38
N HIS A 209 27.07 -41.07 -10.19
CA HIS A 209 25.81 -40.59 -9.63
C HIS A 209 25.31 -41.60 -8.60
#